data_AF-A0A5E8GX59-F1
#
_entry.id   AF-A0A5E8GX59-F1
#
_cell.length_a   1.000
_cell.length_b   1.000
_cell.length_c   1.000
_cell.angle_alpha   90.00
_cell.angle_beta   90.00
_cell.angle_gamma   90.00
#
_symmetry.space_group_name_H-M   'P 1'
#
loop_
_entity.id
_entity.type
_entity.pdbx_description
1 polymer ?
#
loop_
_entity_poly.entity_id
_entity_poly.type
_entity_poly.pdbx_seq_one_letter_code
_entity_poly.pdbx_strand_id
1 'polypeptide(L)' 'MLQEKHGDLDAEKRKKLITRLLEDLSRSNPDLYYQPTSQIALQIKQQVDEGTNLSNEDRALLSPLTLRDIEVLLSLH' A
#
# COMPACT_ATOMS: atom_id res chain seq x y z
N MET A 1 -23.67 11.49 -4.36
CA MET A 1 -22.82 12.54 -4.96
C MET A 1 -21.68 13.05 -4.06
N LEU A 2 -21.86 13.43 -2.79
CA LEU A 2 -20.71 13.83 -1.93
C LEU A 2 -19.92 12.62 -1.38
N GLN A 3 -20.61 11.55 -0.98
CA GLN A 3 -19.99 10.33 -0.45
C GLN A 3 -19.14 9.57 -1.49
N GLU A 4 -19.59 9.54 -2.75
CA GLU A 4 -18.88 8.88 -3.85
C GLU A 4 -17.53 9.57 -4.12
N LYS A 5 -17.50 10.91 -4.10
CA LYS A 5 -16.26 11.68 -4.30
C LYS A 5 -15.20 11.42 -3.22
N HIS A 6 -15.62 11.19 -1.97
CA HIS A 6 -14.68 10.87 -0.89
C HIS A 6 -14.07 9.47 -1.06
N GLY A 7 -14.86 8.48 -1.48
CA GLY A 7 -14.37 7.13 -1.75
C GLY A 7 -13.32 7.09 -2.85
N ASP A 8 -13.55 7.83 -3.95
CA ASP A 8 -12.60 7.92 -5.07
C ASP A 8 -11.29 8.61 -4.66
N LEU A 9 -11.38 9.67 -3.85
CA LEU A 9 -10.20 10.36 -3.33
C LEU A 9 -9.35 9.47 -2.41
N ASP A 10 -10.01 8.70 -1.55
CA ASP A 10 -9.33 7.76 -0.65
C ASP A 10 -8.70 6.60 -1.44
N ALA A 11 -9.35 6.11 -2.48
CA ALA A 11 -8.80 5.08 -3.37
C ALA A 11 -7.52 5.58 -4.08
N GLU A 12 -7.55 6.80 -4.64
CA GLU A 12 -6.39 7.41 -5.28
C GLU A 12 -5.25 7.67 -4.30
N LYS A 13 -5.56 8.13 -3.08
CA LYS A 13 -4.56 8.30 -2.02
C LYS A 13 -3.93 6.96 -1.63
N ARG A 14 -4.73 5.90 -1.44
CA ARG A 14 -4.24 4.55 -1.13
C ARG A 14 -3.31 4.04 -2.22
N LYS A 15 -3.69 4.19 -3.48
CA LYS A 15 -2.85 3.80 -4.62
C LYS A 15 -1.49 4.49 -4.56
N LYS A 16 -1.47 5.82 -4.41
CA LYS A 16 -0.22 6.60 -4.29
C LYS A 16 0.65 6.16 -3.11
N LEU A 17 0.05 5.89 -1.95
CA LEU A 17 0.78 5.44 -0.77
C LEU A 17 1.39 4.05 -0.96
N ILE A 18 0.64 3.10 -1.54
CA ILE A 18 1.15 1.77 -1.87
C ILE A 18 2.29 1.85 -2.88
N THR A 19 2.18 2.69 -3.92
CA THR A 19 3.28 2.92 -4.87
C THR A 19 4.53 3.47 -4.17
N ARG A 20 4.38 4.45 -3.28
CA ARG A 20 5.51 4.99 -2.50
C ARG A 20 6.19 3.90 -1.65
N LEU A 21 5.40 3.10 -0.92
CA LEU A 21 5.94 2.02 -0.09
C LEU A 21 6.65 0.95 -0.93
N LEU A 22 6.13 0.64 -2.12
CA LEU A 22 6.78 -0.25 -3.07
C LEU A 22 8.14 0.29 -3.53
N GLU A 23 8.22 1.58 -3.87
CA GLU A 23 9.47 2.23 -4.26
C GLU A 23 10.50 2.27 -3.11
N ASP A 24 10.05 2.52 -1.88
CA ASP A 24 10.92 2.50 -0.71
C ASP A 24 11.46 1.08 -0.42
N LEU A 25 10.60 0.08 -0.58
CA LEU A 25 10.99 -1.34 -0.49
C LEU A 25 11.97 -1.72 -1.60
N SER A 26 11.76 -1.29 -2.84
CA SER A 26 12.66 -1.63 -3.96
C SER A 26 14.03 -0.97 -3.84
N ARG A 27 14.09 0.23 -3.26
CA ARG A 27 15.37 0.90 -2.92
C ARG A 27 16.14 0.16 -1.85
N SER A 28 15.44 -0.44 -0.89
CA SER A 28 16.03 -1.12 0.26
C SER A 28 16.35 -2.60 -0.02
N ASN A 29 15.63 -3.22 -0.95
CA ASN A 29 15.76 -4.62 -1.34
C ASN A 29 15.85 -4.74 -2.88
N PRO A 30 17.07 -4.82 -3.45
CA PRO A 30 17.26 -4.99 -4.90
C PRO A 30 16.56 -6.23 -5.47
N ASP A 31 16.44 -7.29 -4.67
CA ASP A 31 15.81 -8.56 -5.06
C ASP A 31 14.27 -8.51 -5.09
N LEU A 32 13.65 -7.40 -4.65
CA LEU A 32 12.20 -7.26 -4.57
C LEU A 32 11.51 -7.50 -5.92
N TYR A 33 12.16 -7.11 -7.02
CA TYR A 33 11.63 -7.30 -8.39
C TYR A 33 11.44 -8.75 -8.79
N TYR A 34 12.11 -9.68 -8.11
CA TYR A 34 11.99 -11.12 -8.36
C TYR A 34 11.02 -11.81 -7.39
N GLN A 35 10.44 -11.07 -6.44
CA GLN A 35 9.53 -11.63 -5.48
C GLN A 35 8.10 -11.69 -6.03
N PRO A 36 7.32 -12.73 -5.66
CA PRO A 36 5.90 -12.77 -5.95
C PRO A 36 5.17 -11.56 -5.37
N THR A 37 4.17 -11.03 -6.08
CA THR A 37 3.33 -9.92 -5.61
C THR A 37 2.73 -10.17 -4.21
N SER A 38 2.38 -11.41 -3.90
CA SER A 38 1.88 -11.80 -2.57
C SER A 38 2.90 -11.61 -1.45
N GLN A 39 4.18 -11.83 -1.73
CA GLN A 39 5.27 -11.64 -0.77
C GLN A 39 5.60 -10.16 -0.58
N ILE A 40 5.50 -9.36 -1.65
CA ILE A 40 5.61 -7.89 -1.58
C ILE A 40 4.43 -7.31 -0.78
N ALA A 41 3.20 -7.77 -1.05
CA ALA A 41 2.00 -7.35 -0.33
C ALA A 41 2.10 -7.66 1.17
N LEU A 42 2.65 -8.81 1.54
CA LEU A 42 2.86 -9.19 2.93
C LEU A 42 3.82 -8.22 3.64
N GLN A 43 4.94 -7.87 2.99
CA GLN A 43 5.91 -6.92 3.55
C GLN A 43 5.29 -5.52 3.73
N ILE A 44 4.52 -5.05 2.75
CA ILE A 44 3.81 -3.76 2.85
C ILE A 44 2.79 -3.80 3.99
N LYS A 45 2.01 -4.89 4.10
CA LYS A 45 1.04 -5.03 5.20
C LYS A 45 1.72 -5.00 6.57
N GLN A 46 2.86 -5.66 6.71
CA GLN A 46 3.66 -5.63 7.94
C GLN A 46 4.15 -4.21 8.26
N GLN A 47 4.67 -3.46 7.28
CA GLN A 47 5.08 -2.07 7.49
C GLN A 47 3.91 -1.17 7.92
N VAL A 48 2.72 -1.35 7.33
CA VAL A 48 1.50 -0.65 7.73
C VAL A 48 1.09 -0.98 9.17
N ASP A 49 1.17 -2.25 9.54
CA ASP A 49 0.81 -2.72 10.88
C ASP A 49 1.79 -2.23 11.95
N GLU A 50 3.09 -2.21 11.63
CA GLU A 50 4.16 -1.67 12.48
C GLU A 50 4.14 -0.14 12.55
N GLY A 51 3.54 0.52 11.54
CA GLY A 51 3.52 1.98 11.42
C GLY A 51 4.86 2.58 11.01
N THR A 52 5.77 1.77 10.49
CA THR A 52 7.12 2.19 10.08
C THR A 52 7.03 3.16 8.90
N ASN A 53 7.64 4.35 9.04
CA ASN A 53 7.66 5.40 8.00
C ASN A 53 6.27 5.90 7.51
N LEU A 54 5.22 5.71 8.32
CA LEU A 54 3.87 6.19 8.00
C LEU A 54 3.42 7.25 9.00
N SER A 55 2.76 8.28 8.49
CA SER A 55 2.01 9.20 9.34
C SER A 55 0.77 8.49 9.92
N ASN A 56 0.21 9.02 11.01
CA ASN A 56 -1.04 8.47 11.57
C ASN A 56 -2.20 8.50 10.57
N GLU A 57 -2.25 9.50 9.68
CA GLU A 57 -3.26 9.61 8.63
C GLU A 57 -3.06 8.53 7.54
N ASP A 58 -1.84 8.38 7.05
CA ASP A 58 -1.51 7.36 6.04
C ASP A 58 -1.79 5.95 6.58
N ARG A 59 -1.40 5.70 7.84
CA ARG A 59 -1.68 4.43 8.51
C ARG A 59 -3.18 4.20 8.66
N ALA A 60 -3.95 5.20 9.09
CA ALA A 60 -5.40 5.05 9.22
C ALA A 60 -6.07 4.77 7.86
N LEU A 61 -5.52 5.32 6.78
CA LEU A 61 -6.04 5.10 5.43
C LEU A 61 -5.74 3.69 4.89
N LEU A 62 -4.58 3.13 5.25
CA LEU A 62 -4.12 1.80 4.79
C LEU A 62 -4.50 0.64 5.71
N SER A 63 -4.67 0.87 7.02
CA SER A 63 -4.97 -0.18 8.01
C SER A 63 -6.22 -1.02 7.70
N PRO A 64 -7.30 -0.45 7.11
CA PRO A 64 -8.48 -1.23 6.73
C PRO A 64 -8.24 -2.18 5.55
N LEU A 65 -7.15 -2.01 4.79
CA LEU A 65 -6.86 -2.85 3.63
C LEU A 65 -6.45 -4.25 4.07
N THR A 66 -7.08 -5.24 3.48
CA THR A 66 -6.67 -6.63 3.62
C THR A 66 -5.39 -6.88 2.80
N LEU A 67 -4.71 -7.99 3.08
CA LEU A 67 -3.59 -8.43 2.25
C LEU A 67 -3.99 -8.53 0.77
N ARG A 68 -5.21 -9.03 0.50
CA ARG A 68 -5.73 -9.17 -0.86
C ARG A 68 -5.97 -7.83 -1.53
N ASP A 69 -6.45 -6.82 -0.79
CA ASP A 69 -6.63 -5.48 -1.34
C ASP A 69 -5.29 -4.87 -1.75
N ILE A 70 -4.25 -5.06 -0.94
CA ILE A 70 -2.89 -4.61 -1.26
C ILE A 70 -2.35 -5.34 -2.50
N GLU A 71 -2.52 -6.66 -2.61
CA GLU A 71 -2.15 -7.41 -3.82
C GLU A 71 -2.84 -6.88 -5.07
N VAL A 72 -4.14 -6.60 -4.98
CA VAL A 72 -4.91 -6.03 -6.10
C VAL A 72 -4.33 -4.68 -6.48
N LEU A 73 -4.10 -3.79 -5.51
CA LEU A 73 -3.50 -2.48 -5.78
C LEU A 73 -2.12 -2.59 -6.44
N LEU A 74 -1.28 -3.54 -6.01
CA LEU A 74 0.02 -3.80 -6.62
C LEU A 74 -0.09 -4.37 -8.04
N SER A 75 -1.12 -5.17 -8.33
CA SER A 75 -1.33 -5.77 -9.66
C SER A 75 -1.89 -4.81 -10.71
N LEU A 76 -2.41 -3.65 -10.27
CA LEU A 76 -2.97 -2.61 -11.13
C LEU A 76 -1.90 -1.61 -11.61
N HIS A 77 -0.62 -1.89 -11.34
CA HIS A 77 0.55 -1.09 -11.70
C HIS A 77 1.40 -1.76 -12.78
#